data_AF-A0A4S3JX30-F1
#
_entry.id   AF-A0A4S3JX30-F1
#
_cell.length_a   1.000
_cell.length_b   1.000
_cell.length_c   1.000
_cell.angle_alpha   90.00
_cell.angle_beta   90.00
_cell.angle_gamma   90.00
#
_symmetry.space_group_name_H-M   'P 1'
#
loop_
_entity.id
_entity.type
_entity.pdbx_description
1 polymer ?
#
loop_
_entity_poly.entity_id
_entity_poly.type
_entity_poly.pdbx_seq_one_letter_code
_entity_poly.pdbx_strand_id
1 'polypeptide(L)' 'MPNGAAQEALIRSVYNGACIDPALAGYVEAHGTGTKVGDPIEAMALHAVFGKGRTPRQPLSPKNWYLGLEVNPSLA' A
#
# COMPACT_ATOMS: atom_id res chain seq x y z
N MET A 1 21.76 -3.52 -1.74
CA MET A 1 20.94 -2.32 -2.06
C MET A 1 19.50 -2.77 -2.29
N PRO A 2 18.49 -2.05 -1.79
CA PRO A 2 17.07 -2.35 -2.09
C PRO A 2 16.79 -2.23 -3.59
N ASN A 3 15.85 -3.01 -4.10
CA ASN A 3 15.48 -3.04 -5.52
C ASN A 3 13.95 -2.96 -5.67
N GLY A 4 13.45 -1.80 -6.10
CA GLY A 4 12.01 -1.55 -6.23
C GLY A 4 11.32 -2.44 -7.26
N ALA A 5 11.97 -2.74 -8.40
CA ALA A 5 11.40 -3.62 -9.42
C ALA A 5 11.25 -5.06 -8.91
N ALA A 6 12.20 -5.53 -8.10
CA ALA A 6 12.11 -6.84 -7.46
C ALA A 6 10.99 -6.88 -6.41
N GLN A 7 10.81 -5.80 -5.63
CA GLN A 7 9.69 -5.69 -4.67
C GLN A 7 8.34 -5.69 -5.39
N GLU A 8 8.19 -4.89 -6.46
CA GLU A 8 6.99 -4.88 -7.29
C GLU A 8 6.67 -6.27 -7.86
N ALA A 9 7.66 -6.91 -8.48
CA ALA A 9 7.49 -8.23 -9.10
C ALA A 9 7.08 -9.29 -8.06
N LEU A 10 7.70 -9.26 -6.87
CA LEU A 10 7.35 -10.15 -5.77
C LEU A 10 5.89 -9.96 -5.35
N ILE A 11 5.46 -8.72 -5.06
CA ILE A 11 4.09 -8.43 -4.63
C ILE A 11 3.09 -8.89 -5.71
N ARG A 12 3.33 -8.56 -6.99
CA ARG A 12 2.46 -9.00 -8.09
C ARG A 12 2.38 -10.52 -8.17
N SER A 13 3.51 -11.23 -8.02
CA SER A 13 3.54 -12.68 -8.07
C SER A 13 2.69 -13.32 -6.95
N VAL A 14 2.71 -12.76 -5.75
CA VAL A 14 1.94 -13.24 -4.59
C VAL A 14 0.44 -13.06 -4.84
N TYR A 15 0.01 -11.85 -5.25
CA TYR A 15 -1.41 -11.59 -5.53
C TYR A 15 -1.93 -12.41 -6.72
N ASN A 16 -1.13 -12.56 -7.77
CA ASN A 16 -1.48 -13.41 -8.92
C ASN A 16 -1.60 -14.88 -8.51
N GLY A 17 -0.65 -15.40 -7.71
CA GLY A 17 -0.70 -16.76 -7.18
C GLY A 17 -1.93 -17.00 -6.29
N ALA A 18 -2.40 -15.96 -5.59
CA ALA A 18 -3.61 -16.01 -4.76
C ALA A 18 -4.92 -15.74 -5.54
N CYS A 19 -4.85 -15.35 -6.82
CA CYS A 19 -6.01 -14.90 -7.61
C CYS A 19 -6.79 -13.74 -6.95
N ILE A 20 -6.08 -12.81 -6.31
CA ILE A 20 -6.67 -11.63 -5.64
C ILE A 20 -6.28 -10.37 -6.41
N ASP A 21 -7.24 -9.48 -6.67
CA ASP A 21 -6.96 -8.16 -7.23
C ASP A 21 -6.27 -7.26 -6.16
N PRO A 22 -5.05 -6.75 -6.41
CA PRO A 22 -4.37 -5.82 -5.50
C PRO A 22 -5.19 -4.56 -5.14
N ALA A 23 -6.14 -4.15 -5.98
CA ALA A 23 -7.03 -3.02 -5.72
C ALA A 23 -7.92 -3.25 -4.49
N LEU A 24 -8.16 -4.51 -4.09
CA LEU A 24 -8.94 -4.88 -2.91
C LEU A 24 -8.17 -4.68 -1.59
N ALA A 25 -6.85 -4.54 -1.62
CA ALA A 25 -6.05 -4.34 -0.42
C ALA A 25 -6.35 -2.99 0.24
N GLY A 26 -6.99 -2.97 1.41
CA GLY A 26 -7.23 -1.71 2.13
C GLY A 26 -6.00 -1.15 2.84
N TYR A 27 -5.04 -2.02 3.16
CA TYR A 27 -3.91 -1.72 4.04
C TYR A 27 -2.67 -2.51 3.62
N VAL A 28 -1.50 -1.93 3.86
CA VAL A 28 -0.19 -2.58 3.75
C VAL A 28 0.63 -2.19 4.97
N GLU A 29 1.11 -3.19 5.70
CA GLU A 29 2.19 -3.00 6.67
C GLU A 29 3.52 -3.06 5.91
N ALA A 30 4.14 -1.89 5.74
CA ALA A 30 5.43 -1.78 5.05
C ALA A 30 6.56 -2.35 5.92
N HIS A 31 7.68 -2.72 5.29
CA HIS A 31 8.90 -3.04 6.01
C HIS A 31 9.43 -1.81 6.76
N GLY A 32 9.39 -0.62 6.13
CA GLY A 32 9.35 0.66 6.83
C GLY A 32 10.54 0.94 7.75
N THR A 33 11.76 0.58 7.34
CA THR A 33 12.97 0.68 8.18
C THR A 33 13.42 2.09 8.53
N GLY A 34 12.80 3.15 7.99
CA GLY A 34 13.14 4.54 8.29
C GLY A 34 14.37 5.04 7.54
N THR A 35 14.74 4.40 6.42
CA THR A 35 15.99 4.72 5.72
C THR A 35 15.75 5.69 4.55
N LYS A 36 16.64 6.68 4.39
CA LYS A 36 16.53 7.70 3.33
C LYS A 36 16.48 7.13 1.91
N VAL A 37 17.07 5.95 1.70
CA VAL A 37 17.13 5.29 0.39
C VAL A 37 16.06 4.21 0.27
N GLY A 38 15.88 3.38 1.31
CA GLY A 38 14.95 2.26 1.26
C GLY A 38 13.49 2.71 1.22
N ASP A 39 13.10 3.67 2.05
CA ASP A 39 11.70 4.04 2.19
C ASP A 39 11.11 4.64 0.90
N PRO A 40 11.79 5.54 0.15
CA PRO A 40 11.29 5.98 -1.15
C PRO A 40 11.15 4.84 -2.17
N ILE A 41 12.09 3.87 -2.17
CA ILE A 41 12.05 2.73 -3.08
C ILE A 41 10.87 1.81 -2.76
N GLU A 42 10.64 1.53 -1.48
CA GLU A 42 9.51 0.73 -1.01
C GLU A 42 8.18 1.42 -1.33
N ALA A 43 8.04 2.71 -1.02
CA ALA A 43 6.82 3.47 -1.29
C ALA A 43 6.47 3.50 -2.79
N MET A 44 7.47 3.63 -3.67
CA MET A 44 7.27 3.58 -5.12
C MET A 44 6.84 2.20 -5.61
N ALA A 45 7.45 1.12 -5.10
CA ALA A 45 7.05 -0.24 -5.44
C ALA A 45 5.61 -0.54 -4.99
N LEU A 46 5.24 -0.12 -3.77
CA LEU A 46 3.87 -0.21 -3.28
C LEU A 46 2.92 0.58 -4.17
N HIS A 47 3.25 1.83 -4.52
CA HIS A 47 2.42 2.64 -5.42
C HIS A 47 2.20 1.99 -6.79
N ALA A 48 3.22 1.37 -7.38
CA ALA A 48 3.10 0.71 -8.68
C ALA A 48 2.09 -0.45 -8.68
N VAL A 49 1.99 -1.19 -7.56
CA VAL A 49 1.06 -2.31 -7.43
C VAL A 49 -0.33 -1.88 -6.97
N PHE A 50 -0.36 -1.01 -5.97
CA PHE A 50 -1.54 -0.69 -5.18
C PHE A 50 -2.15 0.67 -5.53
N GLY A 51 -1.41 1.58 -6.17
CA GLY A 51 -1.89 2.92 -6.50
C GLY A 51 -2.83 2.95 -7.71
N LYS A 52 -2.70 2.00 -8.63
CA LYS A 52 -3.50 1.97 -9.86
C LYS A 52 -4.98 1.77 -9.54
N GLY A 53 -5.83 2.66 -10.05
CA GLY A 53 -7.29 2.60 -9.83
C GLY A 53 -7.74 3.18 -8.48
N ARG A 54 -6.82 3.63 -7.61
CA ARG A 54 -7.19 4.31 -6.36
C ARG A 54 -7.40 5.80 -6.58
N THR A 55 -8.39 6.34 -5.89
CA THR A 55 -8.70 7.77 -5.85
C THR A 55 -8.22 8.37 -4.53
N PRO A 56 -8.04 9.70 -4.41
CA PRO A 56 -7.73 10.34 -3.13
C PRO A 56 -8.73 10.04 -2.00
N ARG A 57 -9.96 9.64 -2.34
CA ARG A 57 -11.01 9.25 -1.37
C ARG A 57 -10.88 7.80 -0.89
N GLN A 58 -10.11 6.98 -1.61
CA GLN A 58 -9.85 5.57 -1.33
C GLN A 58 -8.34 5.32 -1.22
N PRO A 59 -7.62 5.98 -0.29
CA PRO A 59 -6.21 5.72 -0.08
C PRO A 59 -6.02 4.32 0.54
N LEU A 60 -4.80 3.79 0.43
CA LEU A 60 -4.34 2.78 1.38
C LEU A 60 -4.39 3.40 2.76
N SER A 61 -5.22 2.86 3.64
CA SER A 61 -5.23 3.32 5.01
C SER A 61 -5.72 2.22 5.95
N PRO A 62 -5.25 2.21 7.19
CA PRO A 62 -5.69 1.24 8.19
C PRO A 62 -7.19 1.28 8.54
N LYS A 63 -8.02 2.14 7.90
CA LYS A 63 -9.32 2.75 8.29
C LYS A 63 -10.27 2.00 9.25
N ASN A 64 -10.17 0.67 9.39
CA ASN A 64 -11.00 -0.18 10.23
C ASN A 64 -10.32 -0.82 11.46
N TRP A 65 -9.03 -0.56 11.72
CA TRP A 65 -8.34 -1.18 12.86
C TRP A 65 -8.66 -0.56 14.24
N TYR A 66 -9.18 0.67 14.27
CA TYR A 66 -9.72 1.27 15.49
C TYR A 66 -11.25 1.20 15.45
N LEU A 67 -11.81 0.36 16.32
CA LEU A 67 -13.22 0.33 16.69
C LEU A 67 -13.85 1.74 16.67
N GLY A 68 -14.88 1.95 15.84
CA GLY A 68 -15.98 2.89 16.14
C GLY A 68 -15.73 4.40 16.07
N LEU A 69 -14.62 4.89 15.51
CA LEU A 69 -14.47 6.33 15.22
C LEU A 69 -14.53 6.57 13.72
N GLU A 70 -15.74 6.85 13.21
CA GLU A 70 -15.89 7.49 11.90
C GLU A 70 -15.13 8.82 11.92
N VAL A 71 -13.95 8.86 11.30
CA VAL A 71 -13.27 10.13 11.05
C VAL A 71 -14.08 10.86 10.00
N ASN A 72 -14.91 11.80 10.45
CA ASN A 72 -15.70 12.67 9.59
C ASN A 72 -14.74 13.59 8.78
N PRO A 73 -14.67 13.45 7.45
CA PRO A 73 -13.79 14.25 6.61
C PRO A 73 -14.24 15.72 6.49
N SER A 74 -15.37 16.13 7.09
CA SER A 74 -15.83 17.53 7.11
C SER A 74 -15.23 18.39 8.22
N LEU A 75 -14.27 17.88 9.00
CA LEU A 75 -13.60 18.61 10.09
C LEU A 75 -12.13 18.92 9.80
N ALA A 76 -11.71 18.89 8.54
CA ALA A 76 -10.40 19.35 8.07
C ALA A 76 -10.54 20.63 7.24
#